data_AF-U2Z7M6-F1
#
_entry.id   AF-U2Z7M6-F1
#
_cell.length_a   1.000
_cell.length_b   1.000
_cell.length_c   1.000
_cell.angle_alpha   90.00
_cell.angle_beta   90.00
_cell.angle_gamma   90.00
#
_symmetry.space_group_name_H-M   'P 1'
#
loop_
_entity.id
_entity.type
_entity.pdbx_description
1 polymer ?
#
loop_
_entity_poly.entity_id
_entity_poly.type
_entity_poly.pdbx_seq_one_letter_code
_entity_poly.pdbx_strand_id
1 'polypeptide(L)'
;MKTQSEFLEEVGVDMEALEEMLRHDAIDDVFFEFGSRQDLKLSARPSEHGVYEISDADENYSLSFLLPFDKNGALAGPGRITFEDRLSVIESRVLDMEVSHEIWTQVKEEIQEALPDLSGESTSDASLCLADHRFWVLKQAGETASPTGSPSTC
;
A
#
# COMPACT_ATOMS: atom_id res chain seq x y z
N MET A 1 -7.50 21.67 0.29
CA MET A 1 -7.69 20.35 -0.33
C MET A 1 -7.15 20.48 -1.73
N LYS A 2 -5.97 19.91 -2.00
CA LYS A 2 -5.37 19.91 -3.34
C LYS A 2 -6.25 19.09 -4.29
N THR A 3 -6.05 19.24 -5.59
CA THR A 3 -6.60 18.34 -6.61
C THR A 3 -5.56 17.30 -7.02
N GLN A 4 -5.99 16.22 -7.68
CA GLN A 4 -5.08 15.20 -8.23
C GLN A 4 -3.96 15.84 -9.07
N SER A 5 -4.29 16.75 -9.98
CA SER A 5 -3.31 17.43 -10.85
C SER A 5 -2.25 18.17 -10.07
N GLU A 6 -2.66 18.96 -9.06
CA GLU A 6 -1.73 19.76 -8.25
C GLU A 6 -0.78 18.87 -7.42
N PHE A 7 -1.25 17.72 -6.94
CA PHE A 7 -0.40 16.78 -6.21
C PHE A 7 0.63 16.12 -7.15
N LEU A 8 0.19 15.57 -8.28
CA LEU A 8 1.10 14.91 -9.23
C LEU A 8 2.13 15.89 -9.83
N GLU A 9 1.76 17.17 -10.00
CA GLU A 9 2.71 18.23 -10.38
C GLU A 9 3.80 18.46 -9.32
N GLU A 10 3.47 18.30 -8.04
CA GLU A 10 4.42 18.44 -6.92
C GLU A 10 5.34 17.21 -6.81
N VAL A 11 4.80 15.99 -6.96
CA VAL A 11 5.58 14.75 -6.99
C VAL A 11 6.49 14.71 -8.23
N GLY A 12 6.06 15.31 -9.34
CA GLY A 12 6.75 15.26 -10.62
C GLY A 12 6.61 13.91 -11.35
N VAL A 13 5.83 12.97 -10.78
CA VAL A 13 5.59 11.63 -11.30
C VAL A 13 4.09 11.34 -11.22
N ASP A 14 3.48 10.98 -12.36
CA ASP A 14 2.08 10.53 -12.42
C ASP A 14 1.97 8.99 -12.42
N MET A 15 0.73 8.49 -12.49
CA MET A 15 0.50 7.03 -12.48
C MET A 15 1.08 6.30 -13.69
N GLU A 16 1.10 6.92 -14.86
CA GLU A 16 1.62 6.30 -16.08
C GLU A 16 3.15 6.28 -16.05
N ALA A 17 3.76 7.38 -15.60
CA ALA A 17 5.20 7.47 -15.38
C ALA A 17 5.68 6.45 -14.34
N LEU A 18 5.00 6.34 -13.19
CA LEU A 18 5.35 5.34 -12.17
C LEU A 18 5.19 3.90 -12.69
N GLU A 19 4.15 3.64 -13.50
CA GLU A 19 3.97 2.33 -14.14
C GLU A 19 5.12 2.01 -15.11
N GLU A 20 5.55 2.99 -15.90
CA GLU A 20 6.68 2.84 -16.82
C GLU A 20 7.99 2.57 -16.06
N MET A 21 8.25 3.32 -14.98
CA MET A 21 9.42 3.10 -14.11
C MET A 21 9.42 1.69 -13.53
N LEU A 22 8.30 1.23 -12.96
CA LEU A 22 8.17 -0.12 -12.39
C LEU A 22 8.37 -1.25 -13.41
N ARG A 23 8.16 -0.97 -14.70
CA ARG A 23 8.36 -1.94 -15.80
C ARG A 23 9.80 -2.01 -16.29
N HIS A 24 10.61 -0.97 -16.05
CA HIS A 24 11.88 -0.80 -16.74
C HIS A 24 13.07 -0.60 -15.81
N ASP A 25 12.85 -0.10 -14.61
CA ASP A 25 13.90 0.31 -13.68
C ASP A 25 14.04 -0.67 -12.51
N ALA A 26 15.20 -0.64 -11.86
CA ALA A 26 15.40 -1.39 -10.62
C ALA A 26 14.56 -0.77 -9.50
N ILE A 27 14.06 -1.58 -8.57
CA ILE A 27 13.13 -1.10 -7.54
C ILE A 27 13.75 -0.03 -6.63
N ASP A 28 15.07 -0.08 -6.42
CA ASP A 28 15.83 0.92 -5.68
C ASP A 28 15.86 2.28 -6.41
N ASP A 29 15.97 2.26 -7.75
CA ASP A 29 15.93 3.46 -8.57
C ASP A 29 14.52 4.06 -8.55
N VAL A 30 13.48 3.21 -8.62
CA VAL A 30 12.09 3.64 -8.45
C VAL A 30 11.89 4.32 -7.08
N PHE A 31 12.42 3.75 -6.00
CA PHE A 31 12.36 4.40 -4.70
C PHE A 31 13.09 5.74 -4.69
N PHE A 32 14.30 5.81 -5.25
CA PHE A 32 15.09 7.04 -5.27
C PHE A 32 14.43 8.17 -6.07
N GLU A 33 13.80 7.85 -7.20
CA GLU A 33 13.22 8.84 -8.11
C GLU A 33 11.79 9.24 -7.73
N PHE A 34 11.00 8.33 -7.18
CA PHE A 34 9.59 8.56 -6.85
C PHE A 34 9.29 8.55 -5.33
N GLY A 35 9.88 7.61 -4.59
CA GLY A 35 9.44 7.33 -3.22
C GLY A 35 10.00 8.31 -2.18
N SER A 36 9.11 8.95 -1.42
CA SER A 36 9.51 9.59 -0.16
C SER A 36 9.45 8.63 1.03
N ARG A 37 8.75 7.50 0.87
CA ARG A 37 8.63 6.43 1.85
C ARG A 37 8.72 5.05 1.19
N GLN A 38 9.39 4.14 1.87
CA GLN A 38 9.44 2.72 1.59
C GLN A 38 9.09 1.99 2.88
N ASP A 39 8.20 1.00 2.82
CA ASP A 39 7.72 0.30 4.01
C ASP A 39 7.35 -1.16 3.73
N LEU A 40 7.44 -1.98 4.78
CA LEU A 40 6.94 -3.35 4.81
C LEU A 40 5.93 -3.43 5.94
N LYS A 41 4.66 -3.68 5.61
CA LYS A 41 3.56 -3.63 6.59
C LYS A 41 2.52 -4.71 6.35
N LEU A 42 1.73 -5.00 7.38
CA LEU A 42 0.56 -5.87 7.24
C LEU A 42 -0.42 -5.29 6.22
N SER A 43 -1.10 -6.14 5.46
CA SER A 43 -2.14 -5.67 4.55
C SER A 43 -3.45 -5.48 5.28
N ALA A 44 -4.17 -4.42 4.90
CA ALA A 44 -5.57 -4.24 5.30
C ALA A 44 -6.54 -5.03 4.41
N ARG A 45 -6.08 -5.56 3.26
CA ARG A 45 -6.92 -6.24 2.30
C ARG A 45 -7.12 -7.72 2.66
N PRO A 46 -8.33 -8.28 2.45
CA PRO A 46 -8.54 -9.72 2.55
C PRO A 46 -7.63 -10.45 1.56
N SER A 47 -7.10 -11.62 1.94
CA SER A 47 -6.20 -12.50 1.16
C SER A 47 -4.73 -12.08 1.01
N GLU A 48 -4.36 -10.88 1.47
CA GLU A 48 -2.97 -10.45 1.55
C GLU A 48 -2.48 -10.57 3.00
N HIS A 49 -1.24 -11.03 3.22
CA HIS A 49 -0.65 -11.01 4.56
C HIS A 49 -0.01 -9.66 4.83
N GLY A 50 0.87 -9.24 3.91
CA GLY A 50 1.55 -7.95 3.96
C GLY A 50 1.72 -7.36 2.57
N VAL A 51 2.21 -6.12 2.55
CA VAL A 51 2.56 -5.38 1.35
C VAL A 51 3.94 -4.77 1.51
N TYR A 52 4.73 -4.86 0.45
CA TYR A 52 5.86 -3.97 0.24
C TYR A 52 5.33 -2.71 -0.45
N GLU A 53 5.66 -1.55 0.09
CA GLU A 53 5.15 -0.26 -0.35
C GLU A 53 6.31 0.66 -0.74
N ILE A 54 6.14 1.34 -1.87
CA ILE A 54 6.82 2.61 -2.16
C ILE A 54 5.74 3.65 -2.34
N SER A 55 5.81 4.76 -1.61
CA SER A 55 4.82 5.80 -1.71
C SER A 55 5.41 7.20 -1.63
N ASP A 56 4.67 8.13 -2.21
CA ASP A 56 4.78 9.54 -1.92
C ASP A 56 3.40 10.04 -1.45
N ALA A 57 3.38 10.79 -0.36
CA ALA A 57 2.16 11.12 0.34
C ALA A 57 2.21 12.46 1.07
N ASP A 58 1.06 13.14 1.08
CA ASP A 58 0.81 14.31 1.91
C ASP A 58 -0.41 14.09 2.82
N GLU A 59 -0.88 15.16 3.49
CA GLU A 59 -2.04 15.10 4.39
C GLU A 59 -3.37 14.72 3.71
N ASN A 60 -3.45 14.85 2.37
CA ASN A 60 -4.66 14.71 1.57
C ASN A 60 -4.63 13.49 0.64
N TYR A 61 -3.48 13.23 0.02
CA TYR A 61 -3.34 12.23 -1.04
C TYR A 61 -2.12 11.33 -0.84
N SER A 62 -2.19 10.17 -1.46
CA SER A 62 -1.04 9.29 -1.63
C SER A 62 -1.05 8.68 -3.02
N LEU A 63 0.10 8.71 -3.68
CA LEU A 63 0.42 7.84 -4.81
C LEU A 63 1.31 6.73 -4.28
N SER A 64 0.96 5.48 -4.56
CA SER A 64 1.69 4.33 -4.00
C SER A 64 1.77 3.18 -4.97
N PHE A 65 2.93 2.53 -4.98
CA PHE A 65 3.10 1.17 -5.45
C PHE A 65 2.99 0.19 -4.27
N LEU A 66 2.24 -0.89 -4.46
CA LEU A 66 2.01 -1.93 -3.47
C LEU A 66 2.22 -3.31 -4.07
N LEU A 67 3.12 -4.10 -3.49
CA LEU A 67 3.40 -5.48 -3.88
C LEU A 67 2.97 -6.45 -2.76
N PRO A 68 1.89 -7.24 -2.97
CA PRO A 68 1.33 -8.07 -1.92
C PRO A 68 2.09 -9.38 -1.73
N PHE A 69 2.30 -9.80 -0.48
CA PHE A 69 2.92 -11.08 -0.13
C PHE A 69 2.09 -11.87 0.89
N ASP A 70 2.33 -13.19 0.94
CA ASP A 70 1.69 -14.13 1.84
C ASP A 70 2.45 -14.30 3.17
N LYS A 71 1.93 -15.13 4.07
CA LYS A 71 2.55 -15.40 5.39
C LYS A 71 3.95 -16.04 5.32
N ASN A 72 4.36 -16.51 4.15
CA ASN A 72 5.67 -17.08 3.90
C ASN A 72 6.55 -16.13 3.08
N GLY A 73 6.13 -14.87 2.87
CA GLY A 73 6.84 -13.87 2.07
C GLY A 73 6.83 -14.15 0.56
N ALA A 74 5.99 -15.07 0.09
CA ALA A 74 5.82 -15.33 -1.33
C ALA A 74 4.85 -14.32 -1.95
N LEU A 75 5.05 -13.99 -3.24
CA LEU A 75 4.14 -13.11 -3.98
C LEU A 75 2.70 -13.65 -3.94
N ALA A 76 1.78 -12.86 -3.40
CA ALA A 76 0.39 -13.28 -3.19
C ALA A 76 -0.56 -12.88 -4.33
N GLY A 77 -0.13 -11.98 -5.22
CA GLY A 77 -0.91 -11.46 -6.32
C GLY A 77 -0.14 -10.40 -7.11
N PRO A 78 -0.79 -9.77 -8.11
CA PRO A 78 -0.14 -8.71 -8.87
C PRO A 78 0.11 -7.48 -8.00
N GLY A 79 1.20 -6.79 -8.27
CA GLY A 79 1.44 -5.45 -7.75
C GLY A 79 0.39 -4.47 -8.26
N ARG A 80 0.22 -3.36 -7.54
CA ARG A 80 -0.75 -2.32 -7.90
C ARG A 80 -0.16 -0.94 -7.68
N ILE A 81 -0.60 0.00 -8.51
CA ILE A 81 -0.41 1.42 -8.30
C ILE A 81 -1.76 1.98 -7.87
N THR A 82 -1.77 2.80 -6.83
CA THR A 82 -2.98 3.40 -6.27
C THR A 82 -2.76 4.87 -6.05
N PHE A 83 -3.67 5.68 -6.57
CA PHE A 83 -3.82 7.09 -6.21
C PHE A 83 -5.08 7.23 -5.35
N GLU A 84 -4.91 7.65 -4.10
CA GLU A 84 -5.96 7.63 -3.10
C GLU A 84 -6.01 8.94 -2.32
N ASP A 85 -7.20 9.27 -1.82
CA ASP A 85 -7.37 10.18 -0.70
C ASP A 85 -7.68 9.39 0.59
N ARG A 86 -7.89 10.09 1.70
CA ARG A 86 -8.14 9.44 3.00
C ARG A 86 -9.40 8.57 3.05
N LEU A 87 -10.34 8.75 2.12
CA LEU A 87 -11.66 8.15 2.17
C LEU A 87 -11.90 7.16 1.02
N SER A 88 -11.15 7.28 -0.08
CA SER A 88 -11.44 6.60 -1.33
C SER A 88 -10.20 6.38 -2.20
N VAL A 89 -10.26 5.29 -2.96
CA VAL A 89 -9.34 5.06 -4.08
C VAL A 89 -9.87 5.87 -5.25
N ILE A 90 -9.09 6.83 -5.73
CA ILE A 90 -9.46 7.71 -6.86
C ILE A 90 -9.16 6.98 -8.17
N GLU A 91 -7.97 6.40 -8.26
CA GLU A 91 -7.54 5.58 -9.40
C GLU A 91 -6.65 4.43 -8.92
N SER A 92 -6.73 3.29 -9.60
CA SER A 92 -5.85 2.16 -9.34
C SER A 92 -5.58 1.38 -10.62
N ARG A 93 -4.32 0.96 -10.78
CA ARG A 93 -3.86 0.13 -11.90
C ARG A 93 -3.19 -1.12 -11.35
N VAL A 94 -3.51 -2.25 -11.96
CA VAL A 94 -2.93 -3.55 -11.61
C VAL A 94 -1.79 -3.82 -12.58
N LEU A 95 -0.61 -4.14 -12.05
CA LEU A 95 0.54 -4.53 -12.86
C LEU A 95 0.37 -5.94 -13.40
N ASP A 96 1.07 -6.22 -14.49
CA ASP A 96 1.19 -7.57 -14.99
C ASP A 96 1.94 -8.46 -13.97
N MET A 97 1.57 -9.75 -13.91
CA MET A 97 2.18 -10.70 -12.99
C MET A 97 3.68 -10.90 -13.24
N GLU A 98 4.14 -10.74 -14.49
CA GLU A 98 5.55 -10.86 -14.87
C GLU A 98 6.37 -9.75 -14.21
N VAL A 99 5.97 -8.50 -14.42
CA VAL A 99 6.57 -7.31 -13.77
C VAL A 99 6.54 -7.44 -12.25
N SER A 100 5.40 -7.85 -11.69
CA SER A 100 5.23 -8.05 -10.25
C SER A 100 6.21 -9.09 -9.69
N HIS A 101 6.43 -10.18 -10.44
CA HIS A 101 7.37 -11.22 -10.06
C HIS A 101 8.82 -10.73 -10.14
N GLU A 102 9.18 -9.97 -11.17
CA GLU A 102 10.52 -9.37 -11.29
C GLU A 102 10.83 -8.45 -10.10
N ILE A 103 9.90 -7.55 -9.76
CA ILE A 103 10.04 -6.69 -8.58
C ILE A 103 10.16 -7.54 -7.30
N TRP A 104 9.29 -8.55 -7.13
CA TRP A 104 9.37 -9.46 -5.98
C TRP A 104 10.73 -10.12 -5.87
N THR A 105 11.35 -10.54 -6.97
CA THR A 105 12.67 -11.17 -6.90
C THR A 105 13.78 -10.24 -6.39
N GLN A 106 13.61 -8.92 -6.56
CA GLN A 106 14.52 -7.90 -6.04
C GLN A 106 14.33 -7.71 -4.53
N VAL A 107 13.08 -7.65 -4.06
CA VAL A 107 12.77 -7.30 -2.65
C VAL A 107 12.48 -8.50 -1.74
N LYS A 108 12.48 -9.74 -2.25
CA LYS A 108 12.09 -10.94 -1.48
C LYS A 108 12.94 -11.15 -0.24
N GLU A 109 14.23 -10.79 -0.25
CA GLU A 109 15.13 -10.98 0.89
C GLU A 109 14.73 -10.03 2.02
N GLU A 110 14.48 -8.75 1.69
CA GLU A 110 13.94 -7.76 2.64
C GLU A 110 12.61 -8.19 3.24
N ILE A 111 11.69 -8.71 2.41
CA ILE A 111 10.40 -9.25 2.88
C ILE A 111 10.65 -10.36 3.91
N GLN A 112 11.50 -11.34 3.59
CA GLN A 112 11.79 -12.47 4.49
C GLN A 112 12.41 -12.03 5.81
N GLU A 113 13.33 -11.06 5.76
CA GLU A 113 13.97 -10.51 6.95
C GLU A 113 12.98 -9.75 7.84
N ALA A 114 12.01 -9.05 7.25
CA ALA A 114 11.00 -8.29 7.99
C ALA A 114 9.86 -9.15 8.56
N LEU A 115 9.57 -10.34 8.00
CA LEU A 115 8.44 -11.20 8.41
C LEU A 115 8.29 -11.39 9.94
N PRO A 116 9.36 -11.62 10.73
CA PRO A 116 9.23 -11.77 12.19
C PRO A 116 8.71 -10.51 12.91
N ASP A 117 9.05 -9.34 12.38
CA ASP A 117 8.77 -8.03 12.98
C ASP A 117 7.42 -7.44 12.54
N LEU A 118 6.83 -7.95 11.46
CA LEU A 118 5.49 -7.59 10.96
C LEU A 118 4.34 -8.00 11.91
N SER A 119 4.65 -8.55 13.09
CA SER A 119 3.67 -8.96 14.10
C SER A 119 3.11 -7.80 14.95
N GLY A 120 3.68 -6.60 14.83
CA GLY A 120 3.18 -5.39 15.50
C GLY A 120 2.02 -4.71 14.75
N GLU A 121 1.10 -4.10 15.49
CA GLU A 121 0.07 -3.22 14.92
C GLU A 121 0.74 -2.08 14.14
N SER A 122 0.46 -1.99 12.83
CA SER A 122 0.81 -0.83 12.03
C SER A 122 0.06 0.38 12.58
N THR A 123 0.80 1.29 13.21
CA THR A 123 0.25 2.56 13.67
C THR A 123 -0.06 3.44 12.47
N SER A 124 -1.33 3.80 12.30
CA SER A 124 -1.73 4.86 11.39
C SER A 124 -0.96 6.12 11.78
N ASP A 125 -0.02 6.53 10.94
CA ASP A 125 0.52 7.88 11.06
C ASP A 125 -0.62 8.84 10.66
N ALA A 126 -1.33 9.37 11.66
CA ALA A 126 -2.52 10.18 11.44
C ALA A 126 -2.22 11.49 10.70
N SER A 127 -0.95 11.83 10.49
CA SER A 127 -0.52 13.04 9.79
C SER A 127 -0.53 12.91 8.26
N LEU A 128 -0.43 11.71 7.70
CA LEU A 128 -0.36 11.47 6.26
C LEU A 128 -1.54 10.64 5.74
N CYS A 129 -1.87 10.83 4.47
CA CYS A 129 -2.65 9.86 3.71
C CYS A 129 -1.75 8.67 3.40
N LEU A 130 -2.21 7.45 3.68
CA LEU A 130 -1.40 6.24 3.50
C LEU A 130 -2.04 5.37 2.42
N ALA A 131 -1.24 4.53 1.78
CA ALA A 131 -1.74 3.52 0.86
C ALA A 131 -2.71 2.57 1.60
N ASP A 132 -3.86 2.27 0.98
CA ASP A 132 -4.95 1.47 1.54
C ASP A 132 -5.51 2.02 2.87
N HIS A 133 -5.35 3.31 3.17
CA HIS A 133 -5.85 3.94 4.41
C HIS A 133 -7.35 3.71 4.59
N ARG A 134 -8.15 3.77 3.53
CA ARG A 134 -9.58 3.42 3.60
C ARG A 134 -9.80 2.00 4.15
N PHE A 135 -9.02 1.02 3.71
CA PHE A 135 -9.16 -0.36 4.17
C PHE A 135 -8.75 -0.50 5.63
N TRP A 136 -7.73 0.25 6.08
CA TRP A 136 -7.39 0.35 7.50
C TRP A 136 -8.52 0.95 8.33
N VAL A 137 -9.13 2.05 7.87
CA VAL A 137 -10.30 2.65 8.53
C VAL A 137 -11.47 1.67 8.58
N LEU A 138 -11.77 0.97 7.49
CA LEU A 138 -12.84 -0.02 7.44
C LEU A 138 -12.55 -1.22 8.34
N LYS A 139 -11.30 -1.68 8.40
CA LYS A 139 -10.87 -2.78 9.27
C LYS A 139 -11.02 -2.40 10.73
N GLN A 140 -10.55 -1.21 11.14
CA GLN A 140 -10.74 -0.70 12.50
C GLN A 140 -12.22 -0.46 12.84
N ALA A 141 -13.02 0.06 11.90
CA ALA A 141 -14.46 0.23 12.06
C ALA A 141 -15.20 -1.13 12.17
N GLY A 142 -14.72 -2.15 11.46
CA GLY A 142 -15.24 -3.52 11.53
C GLY A 142 -14.82 -4.27 12.80
N GLU A 143 -13.60 -4.03 13.29
CA GLU A 143 -13.09 -4.58 14.57
C GLU A 143 -13.80 -3.93 15.77
N THR A 144 -14.11 -2.63 15.70
CA THR A 144 -14.94 -1.94 16.70
C THR A 144 -16.43 -2.33 16.63
N ALA A 145 -16.88 -2.85 15.48
CA ALA A 145 -18.22 -3.40 15.29
C ALA A 145 -18.32 -4.89 15.65
N SER A 146 -17.86 -5.27 16.85
CA SER A 146 -18.25 -6.54 17.48
C SER A 146 -19.51 -6.36 18.34
N PRO A 147 -20.40 -7.36 18.40
CA PRO A 147 -21.83 -7.17 18.62
C PRO A 147 -22.14 -6.72 20.05
N THR A 148 -22.92 -5.66 20.19
CA THR A 148 -23.70 -5.43 21.40
C THR A 148 -24.56 -6.68 21.63
N GLY A 149 -24.17 -7.44 22.64
CA GLY A 149 -24.85 -8.66 23.07
C GLY A 149 -26.35 -8.42 23.25
N SER A 150 -27.11 -9.41 22.82
CA SER A 150 -28.57 -9.50 22.81
C SER A 150 -29.23 -9.02 24.12
N PRO A 151 -30.45 -8.44 24.05
CA PRO A 151 -31.28 -8.29 25.24
C PRO A 151 -31.66 -9.69 25.73
N SER A 152 -31.14 -10.09 26.88
CA SER A 152 -31.63 -11.27 27.59
C SER A 152 -32.98 -10.93 28.20
N THR A 153 -34.04 -11.47 27.63
CA THR A 153 -35.32 -11.65 28.30
C THR A 153 -35.14 -12.54 29.53
N CYS A 154 -35.53 -12.01 30.69
CA CYS A 154 -36.09 -12.72 31.83
C CYS A 154 -37.17 -11.82 32.45
#